data_AF-A0A2M9LEC3-F1
#
_entry.id   AF-A0A2M9LEC3-F1
#
_cell.length_a   1.000
_cell.length_b   1.000
_cell.length_c   1.000
_cell.angle_alpha   90.00
_cell.angle_beta   90.00
_cell.angle_gamma   90.00
#
_symmetry.space_group_name_H-M   'P 1'
#
loop_
_entity.id
_entity.type
_entity.pdbx_description
1 polymer ?
#
loop_
_entity_poly.entity_id
_entity_poly.type
_entity_poly.pdbx_seq_one_letter_code
_entity_poly.pdbx_strand_id
1 'polypeptide(L)'
;MFTGYVVVAALLVLGLSASAFLTFTRNPQVTASMTKVGVPDSWLPWLGTAKAAGALGLLAGLLVPPLGVAAAVGLMLYFVGAAVSHLRVKDYAVAPVVVLTLLSAAALVLRTAA
;
A
#
# COMPACT_ATOMS: atom_id res chain seq x y z
N MET A 1 7.70 -9.83 18.29
CA MET A 1 6.28 -10.27 18.32
C MET A 1 5.83 -10.85 16.98
N PHE A 2 6.17 -12.11 16.71
CA PHE A 2 5.97 -12.73 15.39
C PHE A 2 4.49 -12.87 14.99
N THR A 3 3.62 -13.30 15.90
CA THR A 3 2.18 -13.48 15.62
C THR A 3 1.48 -12.17 15.26
N GLY A 4 1.82 -11.07 15.94
CA GLY A 4 1.29 -9.73 15.62
C GLY A 4 1.71 -9.25 14.24
N TYR A 5 2.98 -9.47 13.87
CA TYR A 5 3.48 -9.16 12.52
C TYR A 5 2.74 -9.96 11.45
N VAL A 6 2.51 -11.27 11.65
CA VAL A 6 1.79 -12.12 10.68
C VAL A 6 0.36 -11.63 10.46
N VAL A 7 -0.37 -11.28 11.52
CA VAL A 7 -1.74 -10.77 11.41
C VAL A 7 -1.78 -9.46 10.63
N VAL A 8 -0.90 -8.50 10.98
CA VAL A 8 -0.86 -7.20 10.29
C VAL A 8 -0.43 -7.38 8.84
N ALA A 9 0.59 -8.20 8.57
CA ALA A 9 1.03 -8.49 7.20
C ALA A 9 -0.09 -9.13 6.37
N ALA A 10 -0.87 -10.05 6.94
CA ALA A 10 -2.01 -10.67 6.25
C ALA A 10 -3.10 -9.65 5.90
N LEU A 11 -3.50 -8.79 6.84
CA LEU A 11 -4.47 -7.71 6.57
C LEU A 11 -3.98 -6.75 5.49
N LEU A 12 -2.68 -6.44 5.53
CA LEU A 12 -2.05 -5.51 4.58
C LEU A 12 -1.97 -6.13 3.18
N VAL A 13 -1.59 -7.41 3.08
CA VAL A 13 -1.59 -8.17 1.81
C VAL A 13 -2.99 -8.22 1.22
N LEU A 14 -4.03 -8.49 2.01
CA LEU A 14 -5.41 -8.48 1.55
C LEU A 14 -5.83 -7.09 1.04
N GLY A 15 -5.54 -6.03 1.81
CA GLY A 15 -5.85 -4.66 1.43
C GLY A 15 -5.13 -4.20 0.15
N LEU A 16 -3.84 -4.54 0.02
CA LEU A 16 -3.04 -4.26 -1.17
C LEU A 16 -3.54 -5.01 -2.40
N SER A 17 -3.90 -6.29 -2.23
CA SER A 17 -4.39 -7.12 -3.33
C SER A 17 -5.73 -6.61 -3.84
N ALA A 18 -6.67 -6.29 -2.93
CA ALA A 18 -7.94 -5.68 -3.29
C ALA A 18 -7.74 -4.31 -3.97
N SER A 19 -6.87 -3.45 -3.41
CA SER A 19 -6.57 -2.14 -3.99
C SER A 19 -5.90 -2.24 -5.36
N ALA A 20 -4.97 -3.17 -5.55
CA ALA A 20 -4.32 -3.44 -6.82
C ALA A 20 -5.33 -3.94 -7.85
N PHE A 21 -6.21 -4.87 -7.48
CA PHE A 21 -7.27 -5.37 -8.35
C PHE A 21 -8.22 -4.25 -8.82
N LEU A 22 -8.65 -3.37 -7.91
CA LEU A 22 -9.47 -2.20 -8.26
C LEU A 22 -8.73 -1.20 -9.16
N THR A 23 -7.41 -1.09 -8.99
CA THR A 23 -6.55 -0.24 -9.82
C THR A 23 -6.41 -0.83 -11.23
N PHE A 24 -6.21 -2.15 -11.36
CA PHE A 24 -6.10 -2.85 -12.65
C PHE A 24 -7.42 -2.90 -13.42
N THR A 25 -8.54 -3.08 -12.72
CA THR A 25 -9.89 -3.06 -13.31
C THR A 25 -10.38 -1.66 -13.65
N ARG A 26 -9.56 -0.61 -13.41
CA ARG A 26 -9.89 0.80 -13.65
C ARG A 26 -11.24 1.17 -13.04
N ASN A 27 -11.45 0.78 -11.79
CA ASN A 27 -12.69 1.10 -11.09
C ASN A 27 -12.94 2.63 -11.12
N PRO A 28 -14.16 3.09 -11.43
CA PRO A 28 -14.49 4.52 -11.58
C PRO A 28 -14.12 5.35 -10.35
N GLN A 29 -14.17 4.77 -9.14
CA GLN A 29 -13.77 5.46 -7.92
C GLN A 29 -12.25 5.68 -7.85
N VAL A 30 -11.46 4.71 -8.33
CA VAL A 30 -9.99 4.82 -8.38
C VAL A 30 -9.56 5.78 -9.48
N THR A 31 -10.12 5.65 -10.68
CA THR A 31 -9.79 6.54 -11.80
C THR A 31 -10.22 7.98 -11.52
N ALA A 32 -11.40 8.22 -10.95
CA ALA A 32 -11.83 9.57 -10.54
C ALA A 32 -10.87 10.17 -9.50
N SER A 33 -10.43 9.35 -8.54
CA SER A 33 -9.46 9.78 -7.54
C SER A 33 -8.09 10.08 -8.15
N MET A 34 -7.58 9.23 -9.04
CA MET A 34 -6.30 9.43 -9.74
C MET A 34 -6.33 10.67 -10.64
N THR A 35 -7.41 10.89 -11.38
CA THR A 35 -7.62 12.10 -12.19
C THR A 35 -7.62 13.35 -11.31
N LYS A 36 -8.28 13.29 -10.14
CA LYS A 36 -8.32 14.41 -9.19
C LYS A 36 -6.93 14.78 -8.67
N VAL A 37 -6.04 13.82 -8.46
CA VAL A 37 -4.64 14.05 -8.05
C VAL A 37 -3.70 14.31 -9.24
N GLY A 38 -4.20 14.34 -10.48
CA GLY A 38 -3.41 14.62 -11.68
C GLY A 38 -2.55 13.45 -12.17
N VAL A 39 -2.85 12.22 -11.76
CA VAL A 39 -2.15 11.01 -12.20
C VAL A 39 -2.80 10.49 -13.48
N PRO A 40 -2.04 10.31 -14.58
CA PRO A 40 -2.59 9.79 -15.83
C PRO A 40 -2.96 8.31 -15.72
N ASP A 41 -3.99 7.89 -16.46
CA ASP A 41 -4.46 6.50 -16.47
C ASP A 41 -3.40 5.47 -16.91
N SER A 42 -2.38 5.90 -17.66
CA SER A 42 -1.24 5.07 -18.05
C SER A 42 -0.35 4.66 -16.86
N TRP A 43 -0.43 5.38 -15.73
CA TRP A 43 0.29 5.06 -14.49
C TRP A 43 -0.46 4.10 -13.56
N LEU A 44 -1.78 3.92 -13.73
CA LEU A 44 -2.57 2.95 -12.96
C LEU A 44 -1.95 1.53 -12.92
N PRO A 45 -1.52 0.91 -14.03
CA PRO A 45 -0.90 -0.41 -13.99
C PRO A 45 0.43 -0.41 -13.22
N TRP A 46 1.20 0.68 -13.27
CA TRP A 46 2.43 0.82 -12.49
C TRP A 46 2.15 0.94 -10.98
N LEU A 47 1.11 1.67 -10.60
CA LEU A 47 0.64 1.76 -9.20
C LEU A 47 0.10 0.41 -8.69
N GLY A 48 -0.66 -0.30 -9.53
CA GLY A 48 -1.17 -1.64 -9.23
C GLY A 48 -0.05 -2.67 -9.05
N THR A 49 0.95 -2.67 -9.94
CA THR A 49 2.12 -3.55 -9.82
C THR A 49 2.96 -3.23 -8.59
N ALA A 50 3.16 -1.96 -8.24
CA ALA A 50 3.86 -1.57 -7.01
C ALA A 50 3.16 -2.11 -5.75
N LYS A 51 1.82 -2.03 -5.68
CA LYS A 51 1.03 -2.60 -4.58
C LYS A 51 1.16 -4.13 -4.52
N ALA A 52 1.06 -4.80 -5.68
CA ALA A 52 1.21 -6.25 -5.78
C ALA A 52 2.63 -6.70 -5.38
N ALA A 53 3.67 -5.98 -5.82
CA ALA A 53 5.05 -6.23 -5.44
C ALA A 53 5.27 -6.06 -3.93
N GLY A 54 4.68 -5.03 -3.31
CA GLY A 54 4.73 -4.85 -1.86
C GLY A 54 4.04 -5.98 -1.09
N ALA A 55 2.90 -6.47 -1.59
CA ALA A 55 2.21 -7.63 -1.00
C ALA A 55 3.06 -8.91 -1.11
N LEU A 56 3.64 -9.17 -2.28
CA LEU A 56 4.56 -10.29 -2.48
C LEU A 56 5.82 -10.17 -1.62
N GLY A 57 6.35 -8.96 -1.47
CA GLY A 57 7.52 -8.68 -0.62
C GLY A 57 7.25 -8.92 0.86
N LEU A 58 6.05 -8.60 1.35
CA LEU A 58 5.62 -8.93 2.73
C LEU A 58 5.50 -10.43 2.96
N LEU A 59 4.93 -11.16 1.98
CA LEU A 59 4.83 -12.63 2.03
C LEU A 59 6.22 -13.28 1.99
N ALA A 60 7.08 -12.86 1.07
CA ALA A 60 8.47 -13.32 1.02
C ALA A 60 9.23 -12.94 2.30
N GLY A 61 8.88 -11.79 2.90
CA GLY A 61 9.39 -11.33 4.18
C GLY A 61 9.11 -12.26 5.36
N LEU A 62 8.09 -13.11 5.29
CA LEU A 62 7.83 -14.13 6.32
C LEU A 62 8.94 -15.19 6.34
N LEU A 63 9.48 -15.55 5.17
CA LEU A 63 10.56 -16.51 5.01
C LEU A 63 11.94 -15.85 5.14
N VAL A 64 12.07 -14.63 4.60
CA VAL A 64 13.35 -13.92 4.51
C VAL A 64 13.21 -12.53 5.15
N PRO A 65 13.67 -12.34 6.39
CA PRO A 65 13.46 -11.09 7.11
C PRO A 65 13.84 -9.77 6.42
N PRO A 66 15.00 -9.65 5.73
CA PRO A 66 15.34 -8.40 5.07
C PRO A 66 14.37 -8.02 3.94
N LEU A 67 13.74 -8.99 3.27
CA LEU A 67 12.72 -8.72 2.24
C LEU A 67 11.47 -8.08 2.84
N GLY A 68 11.06 -8.51 4.04
CA GLY A 68 9.91 -7.93 4.74
C GLY A 68 10.15 -6.46 5.12
N VAL A 69 11.37 -6.13 5.55
CA VAL A 69 11.75 -4.74 5.86
C VAL A 69 11.75 -3.89 4.60
N ALA A 70 12.37 -4.35 3.52
CA ALA A 70 12.39 -3.63 2.24
C ALA A 70 10.97 -3.39 1.69
N ALA A 71 10.09 -4.40 1.78
CA ALA A 71 8.70 -4.27 1.37
C ALA A 71 7.93 -3.26 2.22
N ALA A 72 8.09 -3.30 3.55
CA ALA A 72 7.44 -2.36 4.45
C ALA A 72 7.90 -0.92 4.21
N VAL A 73 9.20 -0.69 3.99
CA VAL A 73 9.74 0.64 3.63
C VAL A 73 9.19 1.12 2.29
N GLY A 74 9.18 0.26 1.26
CA GLY A 74 8.65 0.61 -0.05
C GLY A 74 7.16 0.97 0.00
N LEU A 75 6.37 0.21 0.75
CA LEU A 75 4.94 0.49 0.98
C LEU A 75 4.74 1.79 1.75
N MET A 76 5.56 2.07 2.76
CA MET A 76 5.49 3.32 3.51
C MET A 76 5.76 4.53 2.61
N LEU A 77 6.81 4.49 1.80
CA LEU A 77 7.11 5.54 0.82
C LEU A 77 5.98 5.72 -0.20
N TYR A 78 5.45 4.61 -0.72
CA TYR A 78 4.33 4.61 -1.66
C TYR A 78 3.10 5.32 -1.08
N PHE A 79 2.68 4.93 0.13
CA PHE A 79 1.48 5.47 0.75
C PHE A 79 1.65 6.89 1.28
N VAL A 80 2.85 7.28 1.71
CA VAL A 80 3.17 8.68 2.02
C VAL A 80 3.06 9.55 0.77
N GLY A 81 3.62 9.11 -0.36
CA GLY A 81 3.48 9.82 -1.64
C GLY A 81 2.02 9.96 -2.08
N ALA A 82 1.22 8.91 -1.90
CA ALA A 82 -0.23 8.95 -2.14
C ALA A 82 -0.92 9.98 -1.24
N ALA A 83 -0.67 9.95 0.07
CA ALA A 83 -1.26 10.88 1.03
C ALA A 83 -0.93 12.34 0.69
N VAL A 84 0.33 12.65 0.36
CA VAL A 84 0.75 13.99 -0.09
C VAL A 84 -0.01 14.41 -1.35
N SER A 85 -0.22 13.50 -2.29
CA SER A 85 -0.93 13.80 -3.55
C SER A 85 -2.39 14.16 -3.30
N HIS A 86 -3.09 13.45 -2.40
CA HIS A 86 -4.46 13.80 -2.02
C HIS A 86 -4.54 15.10 -1.22
N LEU A 87 -3.60 15.36 -0.30
CA LEU A 87 -3.54 16.60 0.47
C LEU A 87 -3.32 17.82 -0.44
N ARG A 88 -2.49 17.69 -1.48
CA ARG A 88 -2.26 18.76 -2.47
C ARG A 88 -3.55 19.24 -3.14
N VAL A 89 -4.47 18.32 -3.43
CA VAL A 89 -5.74 18.63 -4.11
C VAL A 89 -6.92 18.75 -3.15
N LYS A 90 -6.65 18.80 -1.83
CA LYS A 90 -7.65 18.89 -0.75
C LYS A 90 -8.75 17.84 -0.88
N ASP A 91 -8.37 16.63 -1.29
CA ASP A 91 -9.28 15.51 -1.37
C ASP A 91 -9.40 14.83 -0.01
N TYR A 92 -10.61 14.82 0.57
CA TYR A 92 -10.87 14.20 1.87
C TYR A 92 -11.33 12.75 1.77
N ALA A 93 -11.50 12.21 0.55
CA ALA A 93 -11.80 10.80 0.30
C ALA A 93 -10.57 9.89 0.44
N VAL A 94 -9.78 10.09 1.50
CA VAL A 94 -8.47 9.43 1.72
C VAL A 94 -8.55 8.20 2.62
N ALA A 95 -9.74 7.75 3.02
CA ALA A 95 -9.89 6.63 3.95
C ALA A 95 -9.09 5.37 3.56
N PRO A 96 -9.09 4.90 2.29
CA PRO A 96 -8.29 3.74 1.89
C PRO A 96 -6.78 4.00 1.99
N VAL A 97 -6.33 5.21 1.66
CA VAL A 97 -4.92 5.61 1.75
C VAL A 97 -4.48 5.62 3.20
N VAL A 98 -5.24 6.29 4.08
CA VAL A 98 -4.92 6.40 5.51
C VAL A 98 -4.83 5.02 6.17
N VAL A 99 -5.80 4.14 5.92
CA VAL A 99 -5.81 2.78 6.49
C VAL A 99 -4.58 1.99 6.04
N LEU A 100 -4.24 2.02 4.75
CA LEU A 100 -3.10 1.28 4.22
C LEU A 100 -1.75 1.87 4.66
N THR A 101 -1.66 3.20 4.83
CA THR A 101 -0.49 3.85 5.43
C THR A 101 -0.28 3.38 6.87
N LEU A 102 -1.34 3.39 7.67
CA LEU A 102 -1.29 2.98 9.09
C LEU A 102 -0.91 1.50 9.22
N LEU A 103 -1.49 0.63 8.40
CA LEU A 103 -1.10 -0.78 8.37
C LEU A 103 0.37 -0.95 7.97
N SER A 104 0.88 -0.17 7.02
CA SER A 104 2.29 -0.24 6.58
C SER A 104 3.25 0.20 7.67
N ALA A 105 2.92 1.27 8.39
CA ALA A 105 3.67 1.71 9.56
C ALA A 105 3.64 0.65 10.67
N ALA A 106 2.47 0.07 10.96
CA ALA A 106 2.34 -0.99 11.96
C ALA A 106 3.15 -2.24 11.59
N ALA A 107 3.14 -2.65 10.32
CA ALA A 107 3.94 -3.77 9.83
C ALA A 107 5.44 -3.52 10.00
N LEU A 108 5.90 -2.30 9.69
CA LEU A 108 7.31 -1.91 9.86
C LEU A 108 7.73 -1.94 11.33
N VAL A 109 6.95 -1.30 12.21
CA VAL A 109 7.24 -1.24 13.66
C VAL A 109 7.26 -2.63 14.27
N LEU A 110 6.26 -3.46 13.96
CA LEU A 110 6.19 -4.84 14.46
C LEU A 110 7.34 -5.69 13.94
N ARG A 111 7.86 -5.40 12.74
CA ARG A 111 9.00 -6.13 12.18
C ARG A 111 10.32 -5.71 12.82
N THR A 112 10.50 -4.43 13.13
CA THR A 112 11.71 -3.94 13.82
C THR A 112 11.72 -4.26 15.32
N ALA A 113 10.55 -4.52 15.91
CA ALA A 113 10.37 -4.90 17.31
C ALA A 113 10.25 -6.41 17.53
N ALA A 114 10.49 -7.23 16.50
CA ALA A 114 10.47 -8.69 16.55
C ALA A 114 11.86 -9.28 16.37
#